data_AF-A0A7Y5PDJ7-F1
#
_entry.id   AF-A0A7Y5PDJ7-F1
#
_cell.length_a   1.000
_cell.length_b   1.000
_cell.length_c   1.000
_cell.angle_alpha   90.00
_cell.angle_beta   90.00
_cell.angle_gamma   90.00
#
_symmetry.space_group_name_H-M   'P 1'
#
loop_
_entity.id
_entity.type
_entity.pdbx_description
1 polymer ?
#
loop_
_entity_poly.entity_id
_entity_poly.type
_entity_poly.pdbx_seq_one_letter_code
_entity_poly.pdbx_strand_id
1 'polypeptide(L)'
;GSHGIGNGAASITVAGGSSVGVLPTQRFWFLGGTPTVRGQRPGVEAGNAFWLGRAELGYGLSVVRPVLFGDIGWAGDRTRWRDIGQPASGVGVGMSVMDGLVRFDVARGIAPEKAWRGNAYLDARF
;
A
#
# COMPACT_ATOMS: atom_id res chain seq x y z
N GLY A 1 -11.26 -5.21 6.15
CA GLY A 1 -11.74 -6.37 6.93
C GLY A 1 -10.65 -7.42 7.00
N SER A 2 -10.56 -8.14 8.10
CA SER A 2 -9.59 -9.23 8.30
C SER A 2 -10.30 -10.51 8.72
N HIS A 3 -9.82 -11.66 8.25
CA HIS A 3 -10.37 -12.97 8.59
C HIS A 3 -9.25 -13.96 8.90
N GLY A 4 -9.43 -14.79 9.93
CA GLY A 4 -8.51 -15.88 10.24
C GLY A 4 -8.75 -17.06 9.30
N ILE A 5 -7.67 -17.68 8.79
CA ILE A 5 -7.74 -18.84 7.90
C ILE A 5 -6.77 -19.90 8.42
N GLY A 6 -7.24 -20.79 9.30
CA GLY A 6 -6.37 -21.75 9.99
C GLY A 6 -5.28 -21.04 10.79
N ASN A 7 -4.01 -21.37 10.53
CA ASN A 7 -2.85 -20.69 11.13
C ASN A 7 -2.50 -19.35 10.45
N GLY A 8 -3.27 -18.92 9.46
CA GLY A 8 -3.06 -17.67 8.71
C GLY A 8 -4.11 -16.60 8.99
N ALA A 9 -3.90 -15.44 8.38
CA ALA A 9 -4.84 -14.33 8.37
C ALA A 9 -4.83 -13.66 7.00
N ALA A 10 -6.00 -13.35 6.48
CA ALA A 10 -6.16 -12.53 5.29
C ALA A 10 -6.70 -11.16 5.70
N SER A 11 -6.27 -10.10 5.03
CA SER A 11 -6.87 -8.78 5.17
C SER A 11 -7.05 -8.11 3.81
N ILE A 12 -8.15 -7.37 3.69
CA ILE A 12 -8.40 -6.46 2.59
C ILE A 12 -8.69 -5.09 3.17
N THR A 13 -7.97 -4.10 2.67
CA THR A 13 -8.12 -2.69 3.04
C THR A 13 -8.46 -1.91 1.79
N VAL A 14 -9.49 -1.09 1.88
CA VAL A 14 -9.85 -0.12 0.85
C VAL A 14 -9.95 1.25 1.49
N ALA A 15 -9.49 2.27 0.77
CA ALA A 15 -9.58 3.66 1.17
C ALA A 15 -9.87 4.52 -0.06
N GLY A 16 -10.51 5.66 0.15
CA GLY A 16 -10.74 6.62 -0.91
C GLY A 16 -11.22 7.94 -0.34
N GLY A 17 -11.02 8.99 -1.11
CA GLY A 17 -11.35 10.34 -0.67
C GLY A 17 -11.29 11.32 -1.81
N SER A 18 -11.93 12.47 -1.60
CA SER A 18 -11.83 13.61 -2.49
C SER A 18 -11.78 14.90 -1.68
N SER A 19 -11.16 15.91 -2.25
CA SER A 19 -11.04 17.24 -1.69
C SER A 19 -11.74 18.25 -2.60
N VAL A 20 -12.37 19.26 -1.99
CA VAL A 20 -13.16 20.28 -2.70
C VAL A 20 -12.40 21.60 -2.86
N GLY A 21 -12.70 22.32 -3.94
CA GLY A 21 -12.09 23.62 -4.26
C GLY A 21 -10.81 23.50 -5.11
N VAL A 22 -10.15 24.65 -5.33
CA VAL A 22 -8.83 24.72 -5.96
C VAL A 22 -7.79 24.48 -4.87
N LEU A 23 -7.09 23.35 -4.97
CA LEU A 23 -6.13 22.92 -3.95
C LEU A 23 -4.71 23.22 -4.41
N PRO A 24 -3.87 23.80 -3.54
CA PRO A 24 -2.44 23.83 -3.79
C PRO A 24 -1.90 22.39 -3.83
N THR A 25 -0.86 22.14 -4.62
CA THR A 25 -0.32 20.78 -4.85
C THR A 25 0.11 20.07 -3.57
N GLN A 26 0.53 20.82 -2.55
CA GLN A 26 0.89 20.31 -1.22
C GLN A 26 -0.28 19.67 -0.46
N ARG A 27 -1.53 19.95 -0.86
CA ARG A 27 -2.76 19.37 -0.29
C ARG A 27 -3.35 18.24 -1.13
N PHE A 28 -2.62 17.77 -2.14
CA PHE A 28 -3.04 16.60 -2.91
C PHE A 28 -2.92 15.34 -2.06
N TRP A 29 -3.69 14.33 -2.44
CA TRP A 29 -3.48 12.96 -2.05
C TRP A 29 -2.32 12.40 -2.86
N PHE A 30 -1.34 11.81 -2.19
CA PHE A 30 -0.16 11.23 -2.82
C PHE A 30 -0.16 9.72 -2.61
N LEU A 31 0.00 8.95 -3.69
CA LEU A 31 0.15 7.50 -3.62
C LEU A 31 1.52 7.05 -4.11
N GLY A 32 1.89 5.86 -3.68
CA GLY A 32 3.21 5.26 -3.84
C GLY A 32 4.02 5.28 -2.54
N GLY A 33 4.89 4.30 -2.39
CA GLY A 33 5.70 4.09 -1.19
C GLY A 33 5.03 3.20 -0.16
N THR A 34 5.67 3.11 1.00
CA THR A 34 5.34 2.17 2.07
C THR A 34 3.92 2.30 2.65
N PRO A 35 3.37 3.50 2.91
CA PRO A 35 2.03 3.63 3.49
C PRO A 35 0.90 3.39 2.48
N THR A 36 1.17 3.33 1.17
CA THR A 36 0.14 3.25 0.12
C THR A 36 0.41 2.11 -0.87
N VAL A 37 1.05 2.38 -2.01
CA VAL A 37 1.37 1.37 -3.03
C VAL A 37 2.85 0.99 -2.93
N ARG A 38 3.13 -0.12 -2.24
CA ARG A 38 4.50 -0.63 -2.04
C ARG A 38 5.12 -1.03 -3.38
N GLY A 39 6.43 -0.85 -3.49
CA GLY A 39 7.19 -1.08 -4.73
C GLY A 39 7.22 0.13 -5.68
N GLN A 40 6.30 1.09 -5.52
CA GLN A 40 6.33 2.37 -6.23
C GLN A 40 7.10 3.43 -5.44
N ARG A 41 7.65 4.44 -6.13
CA ARG A 41 8.21 5.62 -5.46
C ARG A 41 7.11 6.39 -4.69
N PRO A 42 7.44 7.06 -3.58
CA PRO A 42 6.52 8.01 -2.94
C PRO A 42 6.05 9.08 -3.93
N GLY A 43 4.75 9.35 -3.96
CA GLY A 43 4.15 10.38 -4.83
C GLY A 43 4.20 10.05 -6.32
N VAL A 44 4.21 8.76 -6.70
CA VAL A 44 4.14 8.34 -8.11
C VAL A 44 2.83 8.80 -8.77
N GLU A 45 1.75 8.86 -7.99
CA GLU A 45 0.45 9.44 -8.36
C GLU A 45 0.11 10.56 -7.37
N ALA A 46 -0.54 11.62 -7.87
CA ALA A 46 -0.97 12.74 -7.05
C ALA A 46 -2.24 13.40 -7.60
N GLY A 47 -3.18 13.77 -6.72
CA GLY A 47 -4.39 14.48 -7.15
C GLY A 47 -5.33 14.92 -6.03
N ASN A 48 -6.47 15.50 -6.40
CA ASN A 48 -7.50 15.97 -5.46
C ASN A 48 -8.57 14.89 -5.15
N ALA A 49 -8.45 13.70 -5.73
CA ALA A 49 -9.16 12.51 -5.34
C ALA A 49 -8.24 11.30 -5.42
N PHE A 50 -8.56 10.27 -4.64
CA PHE A 50 -7.84 9.01 -4.66
C PHE A 50 -8.73 7.83 -4.31
N TRP A 51 -8.27 6.65 -4.70
CA TRP A 51 -8.67 5.39 -4.11
C TRP A 51 -7.44 4.48 -3.96
N LEU A 52 -7.50 3.59 -2.99
CA LEU A 52 -6.46 2.64 -2.64
C LEU A 52 -7.11 1.31 -2.27
N GLY A 53 -6.54 0.22 -2.78
CA GLY A 53 -6.85 -1.15 -2.41
C GLY A 53 -5.57 -1.88 -2.01
N ARG A 54 -5.67 -2.67 -0.95
CA ARG A 54 -4.58 -3.52 -0.44
C ARG A 54 -5.14 -4.86 -0.02
N ALA A 55 -4.47 -5.92 -0.44
CA ALA A 55 -4.72 -7.28 0.03
C ALA A 55 -3.46 -7.83 0.67
N GLU A 56 -3.59 -8.47 1.83
CA GLU A 56 -2.50 -9.11 2.55
C GLU A 56 -2.91 -10.51 2.99
N LEU A 57 -1.99 -11.47 2.86
CA LEU A 57 -2.15 -12.85 3.29
C LEU A 57 -0.95 -13.20 4.16
N GLY A 58 -1.18 -13.30 5.47
CA GLY A 58 -0.17 -13.69 6.45
C GLY A 58 -0.32 -15.14 6.88
N TYR A 59 0.80 -15.81 7.14
CA TYR A 59 0.81 -17.13 7.78
C TYR A 59 1.56 -17.03 9.11
N GLY A 60 0.94 -17.48 10.20
CA GLY A 60 1.55 -17.45 11.53
C GLY A 60 2.52 -18.61 11.71
N LEU A 61 3.80 -18.31 11.88
CA LEU A 61 4.79 -19.22 12.47
C LEU A 61 5.20 -18.62 13.82
N SER A 62 5.55 -19.45 14.81
CA SER A 62 5.65 -19.06 16.23
C SER A 62 6.21 -17.65 16.50
N VAL A 63 7.37 -17.29 15.92
CA VAL A 63 8.04 -16.00 16.13
C VAL A 63 8.03 -15.10 14.89
N VAL A 64 7.72 -15.66 13.72
CA VAL A 64 7.78 -14.97 12.43
C VAL A 64 6.46 -15.11 11.68
N ARG A 65 6.01 -14.03 11.06
CA ARG A 65 4.80 -14.00 10.25
C ARG A 65 5.16 -13.54 8.85
N PRO A 66 5.46 -14.46 7.91
CA PRO A 66 5.52 -14.11 6.50
C PRO A 66 4.17 -13.59 6.01
N VAL A 67 4.21 -12.61 5.11
CA VAL A 67 3.05 -11.94 4.52
C VAL A 67 3.26 -11.80 3.02
N LEU A 68 2.30 -12.23 2.22
CA LEU A 68 2.19 -11.84 0.81
C LEU A 68 1.27 -10.63 0.72
N PHE A 69 1.58 -9.67 -0.14
CA PHE A 69 0.72 -8.53 -0.33
C PHE A 69 0.64 -8.05 -1.78
N GLY A 70 -0.47 -7.41 -2.10
CA GLY A 70 -0.70 -6.68 -3.34
C GLY A 70 -1.38 -5.36 -3.04
N ASP A 71 -0.86 -4.29 -3.65
CA ASP A 71 -1.38 -2.94 -3.53
C ASP A 71 -1.75 -2.40 -4.91
N ILE A 72 -2.84 -1.65 -4.98
CA ILE A 72 -3.26 -0.92 -6.17
C ILE A 72 -3.92 0.40 -5.76
N GLY A 73 -3.66 1.48 -6.47
CA GLY A 73 -4.27 2.76 -6.17
C GLY A 73 -4.12 3.77 -7.29
N TRP A 74 -4.96 4.79 -7.24
CA TRP A 74 -4.94 5.91 -8.17
C TRP A 74 -5.17 7.20 -7.41
N ALA A 75 -4.46 8.26 -7.80
CA ALA A 75 -4.74 9.61 -7.36
C ALA A 75 -4.69 10.55 -8.56
N GLY A 76 -5.69 11.41 -8.69
CA GLY A 76 -5.79 12.32 -9.83
C GLY A 76 -6.94 13.31 -9.69
N ASP A 77 -7.39 13.84 -10.82
CA ASP A 77 -8.48 14.81 -10.85
C ASP A 77 -9.84 14.15 -10.61
N ARG A 78 -10.54 14.61 -9.56
CA ARG A 78 -11.90 14.22 -9.17
C ARG A 78 -12.97 14.48 -10.23
N THR A 79 -12.67 15.19 -11.30
CA THR A 79 -13.60 15.34 -12.44
C THR A 79 -13.39 14.24 -13.49
N ARG A 80 -12.26 13.52 -13.42
CA ARG A 80 -11.83 12.52 -14.39
C ARG A 80 -11.86 11.09 -13.85
N TRP A 81 -12.90 10.73 -13.09
CA TRP A 81 -13.08 9.36 -12.57
C TRP A 81 -13.20 8.29 -13.67
N ARG A 82 -13.61 8.69 -14.89
CA ARG A 82 -13.74 7.78 -16.05
C ARG A 82 -12.45 7.63 -16.85
N ASP A 83 -11.50 8.56 -16.68
CA ASP A 83 -10.23 8.63 -17.42
C ASP A 83 -9.04 8.51 -16.47
N ILE A 84 -9.07 7.48 -15.63
CA ILE A 84 -8.09 7.23 -14.55
C ILE A 84 -6.69 6.81 -15.03
N GLY A 85 -6.47 6.62 -16.34
CA GLY A 85 -5.16 6.21 -16.86
C GLY A 85 -4.74 4.84 -16.33
N GLN A 86 -3.45 4.67 -16.01
CA GLN A 86 -2.91 3.42 -15.44
C GLN A 86 -2.68 3.59 -13.93
N PRO A 87 -3.48 2.95 -13.06
CA PRO A 87 -3.27 2.99 -11.62
C PRO A 87 -1.90 2.45 -11.21
N ALA A 88 -1.33 3.05 -10.16
CA ALA A 88 -0.16 2.54 -9.50
C ALA A 88 -0.45 1.17 -8.87
N SER A 89 0.43 0.20 -9.05
CA SER A 89 0.29 -1.15 -8.51
C SER A 89 1.64 -1.77 -8.16
N GLY A 90 1.61 -2.68 -7.19
CA GLY A 90 2.78 -3.41 -6.74
C GLY A 90 2.41 -4.66 -5.96
N VAL A 91 3.34 -5.61 -5.92
CA VAL A 91 3.21 -6.84 -5.16
C VAL A 91 4.49 -7.09 -4.38
N GLY A 92 4.40 -7.84 -3.30
CA GLY A 92 5.59 -8.15 -2.53
C GLY A 92 5.37 -9.17 -1.45
N VAL A 93 6.47 -9.42 -0.75
CA VAL A 93 6.52 -10.30 0.40
C VAL A 93 7.08 -9.52 1.58
N GLY A 94 6.59 -9.81 2.76
CA GLY A 94 7.05 -9.25 4.00
C GLY A 94 7.28 -10.33 5.04
N MET A 95 8.08 -9.99 6.03
CA MET A 95 8.24 -10.76 7.25
C MET A 95 8.05 -9.82 8.44
N SER A 96 7.22 -10.23 9.37
CA SER A 96 7.07 -9.60 10.68
C SER A 96 7.67 -10.53 11.74
N VAL A 97 8.41 -9.99 12.69
CA VAL A 97 9.08 -10.72 13.77
C VAL A 97 8.61 -10.16 15.10
N MET A 98 8.49 -11.01 16.13
CA MET A 98 8.14 -10.61 17.51
C MET A 98 6.85 -9.76 17.56
N ASP A 99 5.76 -10.32 17.04
CA ASP A 99 4.43 -9.67 17.03
C ASP A 99 4.37 -8.27 16.38
N GLY A 100 5.27 -7.98 15.44
CA GLY A 100 5.29 -6.72 14.71
C GLY A 100 6.37 -5.73 15.12
N LEU A 101 7.22 -6.06 16.10
CA LEU A 101 8.33 -5.20 16.52
C LEU A 101 9.26 -4.84 15.36
N VAL A 102 9.57 -5.83 14.52
CA VAL A 102 10.43 -5.65 13.34
C VAL A 102 9.69 -6.15 12.11
N ARG A 103 9.67 -5.32 11.06
CA ARG A 103 9.09 -5.67 9.78
C ARG A 103 10.07 -5.43 8.64
N PHE A 104 10.18 -6.39 7.74
CA PHE A 104 10.90 -6.24 6.48
C PHE A 104 9.95 -6.52 5.33
N ASP A 105 9.97 -5.68 4.30
CA ASP A 105 9.18 -5.88 3.09
C ASP A 105 10.07 -5.75 1.86
N VAL A 106 9.89 -6.63 0.89
CA VAL A 106 10.46 -6.52 -0.46
C VAL A 106 9.30 -6.50 -1.45
N ALA A 107 9.21 -5.43 -2.23
CA ALA A 107 8.14 -5.21 -3.19
C ALA A 107 8.67 -4.95 -4.59
N ARG A 108 7.95 -5.44 -5.60
CA ARG A 108 8.14 -5.12 -7.01
C ARG A 108 6.99 -4.25 -7.47
N GLY A 109 7.30 -3.05 -7.96
CA GLY A 109 6.35 -2.26 -8.70
C GLY A 109 5.94 -2.95 -10.01
N ILE A 110 4.64 -2.93 -10.32
CA ILE A 110 4.08 -3.48 -11.56
C ILE A 110 3.85 -2.35 -12.57
N ALA A 111 3.21 -1.27 -12.12
CA ALA A 111 2.98 -0.06 -12.90
C ALA A 111 2.87 1.16 -11.97
N PRO A 112 3.22 2.37 -12.45
CA PRO A 112 3.94 2.61 -13.70
C PRO A 112 5.42 2.20 -13.60
N GLU A 113 6.03 2.26 -12.41
CA GLU A 113 7.43 1.89 -12.23
C GLU A 113 7.59 0.39 -12.00
N LYS A 114 8.53 -0.23 -12.73
CA LYS A 114 8.87 -1.65 -12.61
C LYS A 114 10.16 -1.86 -11.81
N ALA A 115 10.19 -1.34 -10.58
CA ALA A 115 11.37 -1.35 -9.72
C ALA A 115 11.19 -2.26 -8.49
N TRP A 116 12.28 -2.85 -8.02
CA TRP A 116 12.33 -3.52 -6.71
C TRP A 116 12.64 -2.52 -5.62
N ARG A 117 11.97 -2.62 -4.47
CA ARG A 117 12.20 -1.77 -3.30
C ARG A 117 12.14 -2.62 -2.03
N GLY A 118 13.15 -2.47 -1.17
CA GLY A 118 13.20 -3.07 0.15
C GLY A 118 12.94 -2.02 1.23
N ASN A 119 12.21 -2.38 2.28
CA ASN A 119 11.95 -1.51 3.42
C ASN A 119 12.10 -2.29 4.73
N ALA A 120 12.62 -1.64 5.76
CA ALA A 120 12.72 -2.16 7.12
C ALA A 120 12.09 -1.17 8.09
N TYR A 121 11.32 -1.66 9.04
CA TYR A 121 10.62 -0.84 10.03
C TYR A 121 10.83 -1.44 11.41
N LEU A 122 10.91 -0.55 12.38
CA LEU A 122 10.97 -0.85 13.80
C LEU A 122 9.79 -0.14 14.46
N ASP A 123 8.92 -0.89 15.13
CA ASP A 123 7.79 -0.32 15.86
C ASP A 123 8.14 -0.23 17.35
N ALA A 124 8.43 0.98 17.83
CA ALA A 124 8.69 1.20 19.25
C ALA A 124 7.37 1.48 19.97
N ARG A 125 6.88 0.51 20.75
CA ARG A 125 5.77 0.73 21.68
C ARG A 125 6.31 1.54 22.88
N PHE A 126 5.86 2.79 23.03
CA PHE A 126 6.11 3.62 24.21
C PHE A 126 4.86 3.64 25.09
#